data_AF-A0A1V5Q6J6-F1
#
_entry.id   AF-A0A1V5Q6J6-F1
#
_cell.length_a   1.000
_cell.length_b   1.000
_cell.length_c   1.000
_cell.angle_alpha   90.00
_cell.angle_beta   90.00
_cell.angle_gamma   90.00
#
_symmetry.space_group_name_H-M   'P 1'
#
loop_
_entity.id
_entity.type
_entity.pdbx_description
1 polymer ?
#
loop_
_entity_poly.entity_id
_entity_poly.type
_entity_poly.pdbx_seq_one_letter_code
_entity_poly.pdbx_strand_id
1 'polypeptide(L)'
;MKDEIKKKTSKTGRLIAWIPFAAVIILVFVFSSQPGARSKATSMLISSKVYLLSTGDSASNGRVPEIFDYWTRVVLHMFEYAALSFFTGIVVSVNGFRGKLRFLYMFFAGAFIAFADEFFQIFVYDRYGDIGDFTADCVSVIMMAAVFYVCGGWLDKKRKKKEGTGKSKQEGRRPFMNFMIDDISFDTAIDRIMEMAGEGKHYIVTPNADHIVKLQKDEQFLKIYEKADLVTADGMPLLWIADSLGNSLTEKISGADIMPAVCERAAKEKKSVFLLGGREGVAEKAAANLKKKYKGLIIAGTYAPPMGFDEELCEEDEVEPEESDVEKAVRAVNKASPDILVVCMGAPKQEKFIAKHMDEMNFHVALPVGAAIDFAAGEYKRAPLWMRNAGLEWFYRFFQEPGRLFKRYFIDDMKIFILAWKYKDVMR
;
A
#
# COMPACT_ATOMS: atom_id res chain seq x y z
N MET A 1 37.93 31.16 1.27
CA MET A 1 38.24 29.72 1.06
C MET A 1 37.06 28.78 1.36
N LYS A 2 36.49 28.72 2.58
CA LYS A 2 35.33 27.84 2.87
C LYS A 2 34.08 28.16 2.04
N ASP A 3 33.78 29.43 1.78
CA ASP A 3 32.64 29.84 0.95
C ASP A 3 32.84 29.63 -0.55
N GLU A 4 34.08 29.73 -1.03
CA GLU A 4 34.44 29.35 -2.39
C GLU A 4 34.36 27.83 -2.59
N ILE A 5 34.83 27.04 -1.62
CA ILE A 5 34.71 25.58 -1.64
C ILE A 5 33.24 25.17 -1.59
N LYS A 6 32.39 25.83 -0.78
CA LYS A 6 30.93 25.64 -0.76
C LYS A 6 30.26 26.03 -2.06
N LYS A 7 30.67 27.14 -2.69
CA LYS A 7 30.16 27.57 -4.01
C LYS A 7 30.60 26.62 -5.13
N LYS A 8 31.84 26.13 -5.09
CA LYS A 8 32.42 25.20 -6.08
C LYS A 8 31.76 23.82 -5.95
N THR A 9 31.61 23.28 -4.74
CA THR A 9 30.84 22.05 -4.49
C THR A 9 29.35 22.19 -4.83
N SER A 10 28.74 23.35 -4.60
CA SER A 10 27.37 23.66 -5.05
C SER A 10 27.25 23.67 -6.59
N LYS A 11 28.21 24.25 -7.30
CA LYS A 11 28.22 24.26 -8.78
C LYS A 11 28.47 22.86 -9.35
N THR A 12 29.41 22.12 -8.80
CA THR A 12 29.72 20.74 -9.23
C THR A 12 28.54 19.80 -8.96
N GLY A 13 27.88 19.90 -7.79
CA GLY A 13 26.67 19.14 -7.47
C GLY A 13 25.47 19.48 -8.38
N ARG A 14 25.33 20.76 -8.79
CA ARG A 14 24.35 21.16 -9.81
C ARG A 14 24.66 20.53 -11.17
N LEU A 15 25.92 20.49 -11.59
CA LEU A 15 26.32 19.90 -12.87
C LEU A 15 26.10 18.37 -12.90
N ILE A 16 26.44 17.69 -11.81
CA ILE A 16 26.26 16.23 -11.66
C ILE A 16 24.78 15.86 -11.71
N ALA A 17 23.88 16.69 -11.17
CA ALA A 17 22.44 16.46 -11.24
C ALA A 17 21.88 16.46 -12.68
N TRP A 18 22.57 17.09 -13.64
CA TRP A 18 22.17 17.08 -15.05
C TRP A 18 22.62 15.83 -15.81
N ILE A 19 23.58 15.04 -15.30
CA ILE A 19 24.11 13.86 -16.00
C ILE A 19 23.02 12.79 -16.23
N PRO A 20 22.21 12.40 -15.23
CA PRO A 20 21.11 11.47 -15.45
C PRO A 20 20.05 12.02 -16.41
N PHE A 21 19.78 13.34 -16.36
CA PHE A 21 18.80 13.98 -17.24
C PHE A 21 19.26 13.96 -18.71
N ALA A 22 20.52 14.30 -18.97
CA ALA A 22 21.10 14.22 -20.31
C ALA A 22 21.16 12.78 -20.84
N ALA A 23 21.50 11.81 -19.97
CA ALA A 23 21.50 10.39 -20.33
C ALA A 23 20.10 9.88 -20.70
N VAL A 24 19.06 10.32 -19.97
CA VAL A 24 17.66 9.99 -20.28
C VAL A 24 17.22 10.63 -21.58
N ILE A 25 17.56 11.90 -21.85
CA ILE A 25 17.28 12.55 -23.14
C ILE A 25 17.92 11.76 -24.28
N ILE A 26 19.20 11.42 -24.17
CA ILE A 26 19.91 10.64 -25.20
C ILE A 26 19.23 9.29 -25.41
N LEU A 27 18.84 8.61 -24.33
CA LEU A 27 18.11 7.34 -24.39
C LEU A 27 16.77 7.48 -25.13
N VAL A 28 15.96 8.50 -24.79
CA VAL A 28 14.71 8.81 -25.48
C VAL A 28 14.98 8.99 -26.97
N PHE A 29 15.90 9.88 -27.36
CA PHE A 29 16.22 10.11 -28.77
C PHE A 29 16.74 8.86 -29.52
N VAL A 30 17.51 7.99 -28.86
CA VAL A 30 17.99 6.71 -29.42
C VAL A 30 16.85 5.70 -29.60
N PHE A 31 15.86 5.69 -28.70
CA PHE A 31 14.66 4.87 -28.86
C PHE A 31 13.69 5.47 -29.90
N SER A 32 13.57 6.79 -29.96
CA SER A 32 12.74 7.51 -30.94
C SER A 32 13.24 7.38 -32.38
N SER A 33 14.51 7.02 -32.56
CA SER A 33 15.14 6.79 -33.88
C SER A 33 15.05 5.32 -34.35
N GLN A 34 14.40 4.43 -33.60
CA GLN A 34 14.14 3.05 -34.02
C GLN A 34 13.04 2.98 -35.10
N PRO A 35 13.13 2.06 -36.08
CA PRO A 35 12.08 1.87 -37.09
C PRO A 35 10.71 1.48 -36.49
N GLY A 36 9.63 2.04 -37.02
CA GLY A 36 8.26 1.94 -36.46
C GLY A 36 7.73 0.51 -36.27
N ALA A 37 8.16 -0.45 -37.10
CA ALA A 37 7.74 -1.85 -37.02
C ALA A 37 8.17 -2.55 -35.71
N ARG A 38 9.33 -2.20 -35.13
CA ARG A 38 9.79 -2.75 -33.84
C ARG A 38 9.05 -2.17 -32.64
N SER A 39 8.68 -0.89 -32.71
CA SER A 39 7.96 -0.20 -31.64
C SER A 39 6.51 -0.71 -31.52
N LYS A 40 5.77 -0.82 -32.63
CA LYS A 40 4.40 -1.39 -32.64
C LYS A 40 4.36 -2.84 -32.15
N ALA A 41 5.33 -3.66 -32.56
CA ALA A 41 5.43 -5.05 -32.10
C ALA A 41 5.68 -5.16 -30.59
N THR A 42 6.51 -4.27 -30.02
CA THR A 42 6.81 -4.26 -28.58
C THR A 42 5.61 -3.77 -27.76
N SER A 43 4.90 -2.73 -28.21
CA SER A 43 3.67 -2.25 -27.58
C SER A 43 2.58 -3.32 -27.56
N MET A 44 2.31 -3.97 -28.71
CA MET A 44 1.34 -5.06 -28.78
C MET A 44 1.70 -6.25 -27.88
N LEU A 45 2.99 -6.56 -27.74
CA LEU A 45 3.47 -7.62 -26.85
C LEU A 45 3.24 -7.28 -25.37
N ILE A 46 3.36 -6.01 -24.99
CA ILE A 46 3.08 -5.56 -23.63
C ILE A 46 1.57 -5.53 -23.39
N SER A 47 0.78 -4.93 -24.29
CA SER A 47 -0.68 -4.87 -24.19
C SER A 47 -1.32 -6.26 -24.12
N SER A 48 -0.83 -7.22 -24.91
CA SER A 48 -1.30 -8.61 -24.84
C SER A 48 -0.97 -9.28 -23.51
N LYS A 49 0.22 -9.06 -22.95
CA LYS A 49 0.59 -9.57 -21.61
C LYS A 49 -0.22 -8.92 -20.49
N VAL A 50 -0.46 -7.61 -20.55
CA VAL A 50 -1.28 -6.88 -19.56
C VAL A 50 -2.74 -7.33 -19.64
N TYR A 51 -3.26 -7.52 -20.85
CA TYR A 51 -4.61 -8.04 -21.07
C TYR A 51 -4.77 -9.47 -20.51
N LEU A 52 -3.81 -10.35 -20.78
CA LEU A 52 -3.75 -11.70 -20.22
C LEU A 52 -3.74 -11.68 -18.68
N LEU A 53 -2.89 -10.84 -18.08
CA LEU A 53 -2.81 -10.68 -16.62
C LEU A 53 -4.10 -10.12 -16.02
N SER A 54 -4.82 -9.27 -16.76
CA SER A 54 -6.07 -8.64 -16.29
C SER A 54 -7.30 -9.54 -16.42
N THR A 55 -7.33 -10.43 -17.42
CA THR A 55 -8.54 -11.22 -17.76
C THR A 55 -8.37 -12.71 -17.50
N GLY A 56 -7.14 -13.21 -17.39
CA GLY A 56 -6.84 -14.64 -17.25
C GLY A 56 -7.02 -15.43 -18.56
N ASP A 57 -7.40 -14.77 -19.65
CA ASP A 57 -7.71 -15.41 -20.92
C ASP A 57 -6.55 -15.24 -21.89
N SER A 58 -5.92 -16.35 -22.29
CA SER A 58 -4.95 -16.36 -23.39
C SER A 58 -5.72 -16.26 -24.68
N ALA A 59 -5.95 -15.03 -25.13
CA ALA A 59 -6.72 -14.71 -26.33
C ALA A 59 -6.39 -15.67 -27.48
N SER A 60 -7.26 -16.67 -27.67
CA SER A 60 -7.07 -17.74 -28.65
C SER A 60 -7.26 -17.24 -30.09
N ASN A 61 -7.67 -15.97 -30.27
CA ASN A 61 -7.81 -15.29 -31.56
C ASN A 61 -7.22 -13.87 -31.60
N GLY A 62 -6.17 -13.61 -30.80
CA GLY A 62 -5.10 -12.70 -31.23
C GLY A 62 -5.41 -11.23 -31.54
N ARG A 63 -6.42 -10.58 -30.95
CA ARG A 63 -6.51 -9.11 -30.94
C ARG A 63 -6.97 -8.56 -29.59
N VAL A 64 -6.06 -7.85 -28.92
CA VAL A 64 -6.38 -6.97 -27.78
C VAL A 64 -7.36 -5.91 -28.27
N PRO A 65 -8.46 -5.60 -27.53
CA PRO A 65 -9.37 -4.53 -27.93
C PRO A 65 -8.61 -3.21 -28.14
N GLU A 66 -8.87 -2.50 -29.23
CA GLU A 66 -8.15 -1.26 -29.58
C GLU A 66 -8.19 -0.22 -28.46
N ILE A 67 -9.34 -0.12 -27.77
CA ILE A 67 -9.48 0.78 -26.62
C ILE A 67 -8.57 0.40 -25.46
N PHE A 68 -8.32 -0.89 -25.25
CA PHE A 68 -7.43 -1.39 -24.20
C PHE A 68 -5.96 -1.17 -24.57
N ASP A 69 -5.59 -1.39 -25.85
CA ASP A 69 -4.24 -1.07 -26.35
C ASP A 69 -3.95 0.43 -26.19
N TYR A 70 -4.90 1.30 -26.56
CA TYR A 70 -4.80 2.74 -26.38
C TYR A 70 -4.55 3.14 -24.92
N TRP A 71 -5.35 2.65 -23.97
CA TRP A 71 -5.15 2.97 -22.55
C TRP A 71 -3.86 2.38 -21.97
N THR A 72 -3.43 1.22 -22.45
CA THR A 72 -2.16 0.62 -22.04
C THR A 72 -0.98 1.49 -22.48
N ARG A 73 -1.01 2.00 -23.71
CA ARG A 73 -0.01 2.96 -24.22
C ARG A 73 -0.01 4.26 -23.43
N VAL A 74 -1.19 4.84 -23.18
CA VAL A 74 -1.33 6.03 -22.32
C VAL A 74 -0.64 5.79 -20.96
N VAL A 75 -0.89 4.65 -20.32
CA VAL A 75 -0.27 4.33 -19.02
C VAL A 75 1.25 4.15 -19.14
N LEU A 76 1.75 3.49 -20.18
CA LEU A 76 3.20 3.33 -20.43
C LEU A 76 3.90 4.67 -20.62
N HIS A 77 3.36 5.53 -21.49
CA HIS A 77 3.89 6.86 -21.71
C HIS A 77 3.77 7.73 -20.45
N MET A 78 2.69 7.62 -19.67
CA MET A 78 2.62 8.24 -18.35
C MET A 78 3.78 7.83 -17.43
N PHE A 79 4.22 6.55 -17.43
CA PHE A 79 5.37 6.11 -16.64
C PHE A 79 6.70 6.67 -17.17
N GLU A 80 6.89 6.72 -18.49
CA GLU A 80 8.06 7.35 -19.11
C GLU A 80 8.14 8.83 -18.74
N TYR A 81 7.02 9.55 -18.88
CA TYR A 81 6.91 10.95 -18.50
C TYR A 81 7.02 11.16 -16.99
N ALA A 82 6.57 10.21 -16.16
CA ALA A 82 6.79 10.25 -14.72
C ALA A 82 8.27 10.10 -14.35
N ALA A 83 9.00 9.21 -15.03
CA ALA A 83 10.45 9.04 -14.84
C ALA A 83 11.21 10.30 -15.28
N LEU A 84 10.90 10.84 -16.46
CA LEU A 84 11.43 12.11 -16.96
C LEU A 84 11.12 13.28 -16.01
N SER A 85 9.89 13.33 -15.50
CA SER A 85 9.44 14.31 -14.50
C SER A 85 10.18 14.16 -13.17
N PHE A 86 10.51 12.94 -12.75
CA PHE A 86 11.30 12.69 -11.55
C PHE A 86 12.73 13.21 -11.70
N PHE A 87 13.40 12.94 -12.83
CA PHE A 87 14.75 13.44 -13.11
C PHE A 87 14.80 14.96 -13.27
N THR A 88 13.85 15.56 -13.99
CA THR A 88 13.71 17.03 -14.04
C THR A 88 13.43 17.60 -12.66
N GLY A 89 12.58 16.95 -11.86
CA GLY A 89 12.29 17.34 -10.48
C GLY A 89 13.52 17.38 -9.58
N ILE A 90 14.48 16.47 -9.76
CA ILE A 90 15.78 16.48 -9.06
C ILE A 90 16.58 17.72 -9.47
N VAL A 91 16.72 17.96 -10.78
CA VAL A 91 17.45 19.12 -11.33
C VAL A 91 16.84 20.45 -10.86
N VAL A 92 15.51 20.55 -10.85
CA VAL A 92 14.77 21.75 -10.43
C VAL A 92 14.91 22.00 -8.93
N SER A 93 14.93 20.93 -8.12
CA SER A 93 15.18 21.02 -6.67
C SER A 93 16.59 21.53 -6.35
N VAL A 94 17.58 21.06 -7.11
CA VAL A 94 18.99 21.42 -6.94
C VAL A 94 19.27 22.86 -7.43
N ASN A 95 18.43 23.39 -8.34
CA ASN A 95 18.50 24.78 -8.83
C ASN A 95 17.62 25.78 -8.06
N GLY A 96 17.01 25.38 -6.94
CA GLY A 96 16.39 26.30 -5.99
C GLY A 96 14.93 26.69 -6.28
N PHE A 97 14.29 26.07 -7.28
CA PHE A 97 12.86 26.27 -7.55
C PHE A 97 12.01 25.54 -6.49
N ARG A 98 11.07 26.24 -5.87
CA ARG A 98 10.21 25.73 -4.78
C ARG A 98 8.73 26.00 -5.08
N GLY A 99 7.85 25.20 -4.48
CA GLY A 99 6.40 25.40 -4.57
C GLY A 99 5.84 25.27 -5.98
N LYS A 100 4.79 26.05 -6.31
CA LYS A 100 4.08 26.02 -7.61
C LYS A 100 5.01 26.19 -8.83
N LEU A 101 6.11 26.93 -8.70
CA LEU A 101 7.05 27.19 -9.78
C LEU A 101 7.85 25.94 -10.20
N ARG A 102 8.12 25.02 -9.25
CA ARG A 102 8.73 23.71 -9.54
C ARG A 102 7.79 22.82 -10.35
N PHE A 103 6.49 22.84 -10.02
CA PHE A 103 5.48 22.04 -10.73
C PHE A 103 5.25 22.56 -12.14
N LEU A 104 5.14 23.87 -12.31
CA LEU A 104 4.98 24.49 -13.61
C LEU A 104 6.16 24.16 -14.54
N TYR A 105 7.38 24.17 -14.01
CA TYR A 105 8.58 23.80 -14.77
C TYR A 105 8.61 22.30 -15.13
N MET A 106 8.31 21.41 -14.17
CA MET A 106 8.23 19.96 -14.45
C MET A 106 7.19 19.66 -15.55
N PHE A 107 6.05 20.35 -15.50
CA PHE A 107 5.02 20.25 -16.53
C PHE A 107 5.50 20.71 -17.91
N PHE A 108 6.05 21.93 -18.02
CA PHE A 108 6.55 22.44 -19.31
C PHE A 108 7.72 21.63 -19.85
N ALA A 109 8.61 21.12 -18.98
CA ALA A 109 9.70 20.25 -19.40
C ALA A 109 9.19 18.90 -19.91
N GLY A 110 8.24 18.27 -19.21
CA GLY A 110 7.60 17.02 -19.67
C GLY A 110 6.85 17.20 -20.98
N ALA A 111 6.05 18.26 -21.11
CA ALA A 111 5.31 18.59 -22.33
C ALA A 111 6.23 18.90 -23.51
N PHE A 112 7.34 19.62 -23.28
CA PHE A 112 8.32 19.90 -24.32
C PHE A 112 9.05 18.64 -24.80
N ILE A 113 9.36 17.71 -23.90
CA ILE A 113 10.02 16.45 -24.26
C ILE A 113 9.05 15.54 -25.04
N ALA A 114 7.79 15.44 -24.61
CA ALA A 114 6.75 14.72 -25.37
C ALA A 114 6.59 15.29 -26.78
N PHE A 115 6.48 16.62 -26.89
CA PHE A 115 6.36 17.29 -28.19
C PHE A 115 7.61 17.13 -29.06
N ALA A 116 8.80 17.17 -28.46
CA ALA A 116 10.05 16.97 -29.18
C ALA A 116 10.20 15.51 -29.67
N ASP A 117 9.79 14.53 -28.88
CA ASP A 117 9.78 13.13 -29.29
C ASP A 117 8.89 12.95 -30.53
N GLU A 118 7.62 13.32 -30.44
CA GLU A 118 6.66 13.27 -31.56
C GLU A 118 7.13 14.04 -32.80
N PHE A 119 7.69 15.24 -32.62
CA PHE A 119 8.23 16.02 -33.73
C PHE A 119 9.40 15.31 -34.44
N PHE A 120 10.28 14.64 -33.70
CA PHE A 120 11.39 13.88 -34.29
C PHE A 120 10.92 12.61 -34.98
N GLN A 121 9.86 11.97 -34.47
CA GLN A 121 9.28 10.77 -35.06
C GLN A 121 8.72 11.00 -36.47
N ILE A 122 8.27 12.22 -36.78
CA ILE A 122 7.82 12.64 -38.13
C ILE A 122 8.94 12.49 -39.18
N PHE A 123 10.20 12.60 -38.79
CA PHE A 123 11.34 12.53 -39.71
C PHE A 123 11.96 11.13 -39.81
N VAL A 124 11.41 10.12 -39.11
CA VAL A 124 11.90 8.74 -39.14
C VAL A 124 11.16 7.95 -40.24
N TYR A 125 11.93 7.32 -41.12
CA TYR A 125 11.39 6.50 -42.22
C TYR A 125 10.44 5.41 -41.68
N ASP A 126 9.25 5.28 -42.26
CA ASP A 126 8.18 4.32 -41.87
C ASP A 126 7.46 4.61 -40.53
N ARG A 127 7.65 5.79 -39.93
CA ARG A 127 6.83 6.35 -38.84
C ARG A 127 6.02 7.54 -39.37
N TYR A 128 4.83 7.30 -39.89
CA TYR A 128 3.87 8.38 -40.06
C TYR A 128 3.11 8.57 -38.75
N GLY A 129 3.15 9.79 -38.20
CA GLY A 129 2.50 10.15 -36.94
C GLY A 129 1.02 9.78 -36.95
N ASP A 130 0.69 8.71 -36.23
CA ASP A 130 -0.68 8.32 -35.99
C ASP A 130 -1.26 9.31 -34.97
N ILE A 131 -2.36 9.97 -35.32
CA ILE A 131 -3.04 10.92 -34.42
C ILE A 131 -3.35 10.24 -33.07
N GLY A 132 -3.52 8.91 -33.06
CA GLY A 132 -3.68 8.10 -31.86
C GLY A 132 -2.50 8.15 -30.87
N ASP A 133 -1.25 8.10 -31.34
CA ASP A 133 -0.08 8.10 -30.45
C ASP A 133 0.17 9.53 -29.90
N PHE A 134 0.04 10.56 -30.75
CA PHE A 134 0.11 11.97 -30.32
C PHE A 134 -0.97 12.33 -29.28
N THR A 135 -2.19 11.82 -29.46
CA THR A 135 -3.28 12.04 -28.50
C THR A 135 -3.05 11.29 -27.20
N ALA A 136 -2.53 10.06 -27.24
CA ALA A 136 -2.15 9.31 -26.05
C ALA A 136 -1.08 10.05 -25.22
N ASP A 137 -0.09 10.65 -25.88
CA ASP A 137 0.96 11.44 -25.23
C ASP A 137 0.44 12.73 -24.61
N CYS A 138 -0.39 13.48 -25.33
CA CYS A 138 -1.01 14.69 -24.80
C CYS A 138 -1.88 14.37 -23.57
N VAL A 139 -2.69 13.30 -23.62
CA VAL A 139 -3.51 12.84 -22.50
C VAL A 139 -2.63 12.40 -21.33
N SER A 140 -1.53 11.69 -21.59
CA SER A 140 -0.57 11.24 -20.58
C SER A 140 0.06 12.40 -19.82
N VAL A 141 0.48 13.45 -20.53
CA VAL A 141 1.06 14.67 -19.94
C VAL A 141 0.03 15.41 -19.07
N ILE A 142 -1.20 15.57 -19.56
CA ILE A 142 -2.29 16.24 -18.81
C ILE A 142 -2.65 15.44 -17.55
N MET A 143 -2.82 14.12 -17.66
CA MET A 143 -3.10 13.22 -16.55
C MET A 143 -1.98 13.27 -15.51
N MET A 144 -0.72 13.24 -15.94
CA MET A 144 0.42 13.33 -15.03
C MET A 144 0.51 14.69 -14.35
N ALA A 145 0.18 15.77 -15.06
CA ALA A 145 0.08 17.11 -14.48
C ALA A 145 -0.99 17.19 -13.39
N ALA A 146 -2.16 16.58 -13.61
CA ALA A 146 -3.22 16.49 -12.63
C ALA A 146 -2.78 15.69 -11.39
N VAL A 147 -2.15 14.52 -11.59
CA VAL A 147 -1.58 13.70 -10.50
C VAL A 147 -0.56 14.51 -9.71
N PHE A 148 0.40 15.17 -10.37
CA PHE A 148 1.40 15.99 -9.70
C PHE A 148 0.83 17.23 -9.02
N TYR A 149 -0.20 17.87 -9.58
CA TYR A 149 -0.87 19.00 -8.94
C TYR A 149 -1.57 18.56 -7.65
N VAL A 150 -2.27 17.43 -7.68
CA VAL A 150 -2.94 16.84 -6.52
C VAL A 150 -1.91 16.39 -5.47
N CYS A 151 -0.90 15.62 -5.87
CA CYS A 151 0.17 15.15 -4.96
C CYS A 151 1.03 16.31 -4.43
N GLY A 152 1.28 17.32 -5.25
CA GLY A 152 2.09 18.49 -4.92
C GLY A 152 1.39 19.44 -3.95
N GLY A 153 0.11 19.73 -4.19
CA GLY A 153 -0.74 20.44 -3.25
C GLY A 153 -0.86 19.71 -1.91
N TRP A 154 -0.90 18.37 -1.96
CA TRP A 154 -0.90 17.53 -0.76
C TRP A 154 0.41 17.59 0.03
N LEU A 155 1.57 17.51 -0.62
CA LEU A 155 2.88 17.64 0.03
C LEU A 155 3.10 19.03 0.64
N ASP A 156 2.66 20.09 -0.04
CA ASP A 156 2.76 21.47 0.46
C ASP A 156 1.81 21.71 1.66
N LYS A 157 0.60 21.14 1.63
CA LYS A 157 -0.30 21.09 2.80
C LYS A 157 0.31 20.30 3.97
N LYS A 158 0.92 19.13 3.70
CA LYS A 158 1.58 18.31 4.74
C LYS A 158 2.72 19.08 5.41
N ARG A 159 3.51 19.85 4.63
CA ARG A 159 4.60 20.67 5.14
C ARG A 159 4.09 21.84 5.99
N LYS A 160 3.07 22.57 5.51
CA LYS A 160 2.41 23.64 6.26
C LYS A 160 1.70 23.14 7.53
N LYS A 161 1.14 21.93 7.50
CA LYS A 161 0.55 21.26 8.67
C LYS A 161 1.62 20.91 9.70
N LYS A 162 2.79 20.41 9.26
CA LYS A 162 3.94 20.13 10.13
C LYS A 162 4.56 21.38 10.77
N GLU A 163 4.46 22.53 10.08
CA GLU A 163 4.90 23.85 10.56
C GLU A 163 3.83 24.55 11.44
N GLY A 164 2.59 24.04 11.52
CA GLY A 164 1.44 24.70 12.17
C GLY A 164 0.66 23.90 13.21
N THR A 165 1.13 22.74 13.66
CA THR A 165 0.44 21.91 14.66
C THR A 165 0.63 22.44 16.09
N GLY A 166 -0.24 23.39 16.46
CA GLY A 166 -0.50 23.85 17.82
C GLY A 166 -1.99 23.91 18.16
N LYS A 167 -2.84 23.09 17.52
CA LYS A 167 -4.25 22.94 17.88
C LYS A 167 -4.57 21.48 18.12
N SER A 168 -5.07 21.19 19.32
CA SER A 168 -5.54 19.87 19.75
C SER A 168 -6.61 19.36 18.79
N LYS A 169 -6.29 18.30 18.07
CA LYS A 169 -7.24 17.57 17.23
C LYS A 169 -8.05 16.67 18.17
N GLN A 170 -9.37 16.70 18.11
CA GLN A 170 -10.22 15.88 18.98
C GLN A 170 -9.97 14.39 18.69
N GLU A 171 -9.29 13.67 19.58
CA GLU A 171 -9.18 12.21 19.47
C GLU A 171 -10.56 11.57 19.71
N GLY A 172 -10.90 10.53 18.94
CA GLY A 172 -12.15 9.80 19.16
C GLY A 172 -12.66 9.01 17.96
N ARG A 173 -13.65 8.15 18.23
CA ARG A 173 -14.34 7.33 17.23
C ARG A 173 -15.28 8.19 16.39
N ARG A 174 -15.21 8.08 15.07
CA ARG A 174 -15.99 8.89 14.12
C ARG A 174 -16.52 8.04 12.97
N PRO A 175 -17.62 8.47 12.31
CA PRO A 175 -18.13 7.80 11.12
C PRO A 175 -17.09 7.80 10.00
N PHE A 176 -16.92 6.64 9.36
CA PHE A 176 -16.12 6.46 8.16
C PHE A 176 -16.84 5.49 7.22
N MET A 177 -17.52 6.06 6.22
CA MET A 177 -18.40 5.31 5.32
C MET A 177 -19.52 4.57 6.07
N ASN A 178 -19.56 3.24 6.01
CA ASN A 178 -20.59 2.42 6.66
C ASN A 178 -20.18 1.86 8.03
N PHE A 179 -19.03 2.27 8.58
CA PHE A 179 -18.54 1.83 9.88
C PHE A 179 -17.92 3.01 10.65
N MET A 180 -17.40 2.76 11.84
CA MET A 180 -16.74 3.76 12.68
C MET A 180 -15.22 3.55 12.71
N ILE A 181 -14.44 4.62 12.64
CA ILE A 181 -12.97 4.60 12.73
C ILE A 181 -12.49 5.46 13.90
N ASP A 182 -11.40 5.06 14.55
CA ASP A 182 -10.78 5.82 15.63
C ASP A 182 -9.74 6.80 15.09
N ASP A 183 -9.99 8.12 15.23
CA ASP A 183 -9.03 9.17 14.92
C ASP A 183 -8.08 9.36 16.11
N ILE A 184 -6.96 8.62 16.10
CA ILE A 184 -5.96 8.60 17.17
C ILE A 184 -4.54 8.64 16.60
N SER A 185 -3.57 9.01 17.45
CA SER A 185 -2.14 8.90 17.11
C SER A 185 -1.64 7.45 17.21
N PHE A 186 -0.53 7.14 16.56
CA PHE A 186 0.11 5.82 16.68
C PHE A 186 0.46 5.49 18.13
N ASP A 187 1.08 6.43 18.85
CA ASP A 187 1.50 6.22 20.24
C ASP A 187 0.29 5.96 21.15
N THR A 188 -0.77 6.77 21.03
CA THR A 188 -2.04 6.56 21.77
C THR A 188 -2.66 5.19 21.47
N ALA A 189 -2.58 4.73 20.21
CA ALA A 189 -3.09 3.41 19.83
C ALA A 189 -2.32 2.29 20.53
N ILE A 190 -0.99 2.38 20.58
CA ILE A 190 -0.15 1.41 21.27
C ILE A 190 -0.41 1.44 22.79
N ASP A 191 -0.54 2.62 23.39
CA ASP A 191 -0.86 2.75 24.81
C ASP A 191 -2.18 2.04 25.15
N ARG A 192 -3.24 2.29 24.39
CA ARG A 192 -4.55 1.61 24.58
C ARG A 192 -4.46 0.10 24.42
N ILE A 193 -3.74 -0.38 23.40
CA ILE A 193 -3.54 -1.82 23.18
C ILE A 193 -2.82 -2.45 24.38
N MET A 194 -1.81 -1.78 24.94
CA MET A 194 -1.06 -2.29 26.08
C MET A 194 -1.86 -2.23 27.39
N GLU A 195 -2.70 -1.20 27.59
CA GLU A 195 -3.63 -1.11 28.71
C GLU A 195 -4.66 -2.26 28.69
N MET A 196 -5.18 -2.59 27.51
CA MET A 196 -6.10 -3.72 27.30
C MET A 196 -5.41 -5.09 27.48
N ALA A 197 -4.09 -5.17 27.33
CA ALA A 197 -3.34 -6.41 27.42
C ALA A 197 -3.14 -6.85 28.88
N GLY A 198 -4.21 -7.29 29.55
CA GLY A 198 -4.17 -7.80 30.93
C GLY A 198 -5.51 -7.84 31.64
N GLU A 199 -6.57 -7.29 31.04
CA GLU A 199 -7.92 -7.30 31.57
C GLU A 199 -8.91 -7.50 30.42
N GLY A 200 -9.99 -8.23 30.67
CA GLY A 200 -11.05 -8.45 29.68
C GLY A 200 -10.60 -9.20 28.42
N LYS A 201 -11.43 -9.13 27.39
CA LYS A 201 -11.17 -9.61 26.03
C LYS A 201 -11.44 -8.46 25.05
N HIS A 202 -10.41 -8.05 24.33
CA HIS A 202 -10.46 -6.91 23.42
C HIS A 202 -10.06 -7.31 22.01
N TYR A 203 -10.62 -6.61 21.04
CA TYR A 203 -10.47 -6.89 19.63
C TYR A 203 -10.12 -5.63 18.84
N ILE A 204 -8.99 -5.68 18.13
CA ILE A 204 -8.41 -4.54 17.41
C ILE A 204 -8.45 -4.82 15.91
N VAL A 205 -8.88 -3.87 15.09
CA VAL A 205 -8.88 -4.03 13.62
C VAL A 205 -8.15 -2.90 12.92
N THR A 206 -7.57 -3.25 11.78
CA THR A 206 -6.73 -2.37 10.93
C THR A 206 -7.30 -2.31 9.50
N PRO A 207 -8.51 -1.74 9.29
CA PRO A 207 -9.10 -1.66 7.96
C PRO A 207 -8.19 -0.91 6.99
N ASN A 208 -7.91 -1.57 5.87
CA ASN A 208 -7.37 -0.97 4.66
C ASN A 208 -8.44 -0.91 3.56
N ALA A 209 -8.09 -0.44 2.36
CA ALA A 209 -9.06 -0.25 1.28
C ALA A 209 -9.84 -1.52 0.92
N ASP A 210 -9.17 -2.67 0.87
CA ASP A 210 -9.80 -3.98 0.61
C ASP A 210 -10.83 -4.34 1.69
N HIS A 211 -10.52 -4.06 2.97
CA HIS A 211 -11.45 -4.34 4.07
C HIS A 211 -12.70 -3.47 3.92
N ILE A 212 -12.53 -2.19 3.61
CA ILE A 212 -13.66 -1.26 3.44
C ILE A 212 -14.58 -1.73 2.31
N VAL A 213 -14.01 -2.18 1.18
CA VAL A 213 -14.81 -2.70 0.06
C VAL A 213 -15.56 -3.98 0.46
N LYS A 214 -14.95 -4.87 1.25
CA LYS A 214 -15.58 -6.08 1.79
C LYS A 214 -16.70 -5.75 2.79
N LEU A 215 -16.50 -4.78 3.67
CA LEU A 215 -17.48 -4.32 4.67
C LEU A 215 -18.79 -3.82 4.05
N GLN A 216 -18.78 -3.40 2.77
CA GLN A 216 -19.99 -2.99 2.07
C GLN A 216 -20.87 -4.16 1.60
N LYS A 217 -20.30 -5.37 1.51
CA LYS A 217 -20.93 -6.54 0.91
C LYS A 217 -21.19 -7.67 1.90
N ASP A 218 -20.42 -7.71 2.99
CA ASP A 218 -20.47 -8.76 3.99
C ASP A 218 -20.98 -8.18 5.31
N GLU A 219 -22.27 -8.39 5.59
CA GLU A 219 -22.93 -7.91 6.82
C GLU A 219 -22.34 -8.55 8.08
N GLN A 220 -21.91 -9.81 8.01
CA GLN A 220 -21.27 -10.49 9.13
C GLN A 220 -19.93 -9.80 9.45
N PHE A 221 -19.14 -9.50 8.42
CA PHE A 221 -17.88 -8.78 8.58
C PHE A 221 -18.09 -7.37 9.15
N LEU A 222 -19.16 -6.67 8.74
CA LEU A 222 -19.52 -5.37 9.30
C LEU A 222 -19.86 -5.45 10.79
N LYS A 223 -20.69 -6.42 11.20
CA LYS A 223 -21.02 -6.63 12.62
C LYS A 223 -19.81 -6.97 13.48
N ILE A 224 -18.81 -7.68 12.91
CA ILE A 224 -17.54 -7.95 13.59
C ILE A 224 -16.77 -6.64 13.83
N TYR A 225 -16.76 -5.74 12.85
CA TYR A 225 -16.12 -4.43 12.96
C TYR A 225 -16.80 -3.50 13.96
N GLU A 226 -18.13 -3.53 14.04
CA GLU A 226 -18.90 -2.72 15.01
C GLU A 226 -18.56 -3.09 16.47
N LYS A 227 -18.17 -4.34 16.72
CA LYS A 227 -17.79 -4.85 18.04
C LYS A 227 -16.32 -4.59 18.41
N ALA A 228 -15.51 -4.06 17.50
CA ALA A 228 -14.09 -3.84 17.77
C ALA A 228 -13.86 -2.68 18.77
N ASP A 229 -13.02 -2.92 19.77
CA ASP A 229 -12.61 -1.94 20.78
C ASP A 229 -11.75 -0.84 20.18
N LEU A 230 -11.01 -1.14 19.11
CA LEU A 230 -10.20 -0.17 18.38
C LEU A 230 -10.18 -0.46 16.88
N VAL A 231 -10.49 0.56 16.08
CA VAL A 231 -10.53 0.52 14.61
C VAL A 231 -9.58 1.57 14.06
N THR A 232 -8.39 1.14 13.64
CA THR A 232 -7.32 2.05 13.19
C THR A 232 -7.36 2.29 11.67
N ALA A 233 -6.63 3.29 11.17
CA ALA A 233 -6.58 3.60 9.74
C ALA A 233 -5.35 2.99 9.06
N ASP A 234 -5.51 1.84 8.39
CA ASP A 234 -4.42 1.18 7.66
C ASP A 234 -4.39 1.61 6.19
N GLY A 235 -3.57 2.61 5.90
CA GLY A 235 -3.19 2.97 4.54
C GLY A 235 -3.45 4.42 4.17
N MET A 236 -2.64 4.92 3.24
CA MET A 236 -2.72 6.32 2.80
C MET A 236 -4.02 6.69 2.08
N PRO A 237 -4.66 5.81 1.28
CA PRO A 237 -5.92 6.15 0.62
C PRO A 237 -7.01 6.62 1.60
N LEU A 238 -7.10 6.00 2.78
CA LEU A 238 -8.07 6.37 3.81
C LEU A 238 -7.83 7.80 4.30
N LEU A 239 -6.58 8.15 4.61
CA LEU A 239 -6.20 9.49 5.01
C LEU A 239 -6.47 10.53 3.91
N TRP A 240 -6.22 10.19 2.64
CA TRP A 240 -6.49 11.07 1.51
C TRP A 240 -7.98 11.35 1.33
N ILE A 241 -8.81 10.31 1.42
CA ILE A 241 -10.27 10.43 1.35
C ILE A 241 -10.77 11.34 2.48
N ALA A 242 -10.34 11.06 3.71
CA ALA A 242 -10.72 11.84 4.88
C ALA A 242 -10.32 13.32 4.74
N ASP A 243 -9.09 13.59 4.31
CA ASP A 243 -8.58 14.96 4.08
C ASP A 243 -9.33 15.69 2.96
N SER A 244 -9.67 14.99 1.87
CA SER A 244 -10.40 15.57 0.73
C SER A 244 -11.83 16.03 1.08
N LEU A 245 -12.41 15.45 2.12
CA LEU A 245 -13.76 15.75 2.61
C LEU A 245 -13.76 16.69 3.83
N GLY A 246 -12.58 17.18 4.23
CA GLY A 246 -12.44 18.10 5.36
C GLY A 246 -12.37 17.43 6.73
N ASN A 247 -12.41 16.10 6.79
CA ASN A 247 -12.36 15.30 8.01
C ASN A 247 -11.03 14.52 8.10
N SER A 248 -9.89 15.23 8.09
CA SER A 248 -8.58 14.56 8.06
C SER A 248 -8.40 13.65 9.27
N LEU A 249 -7.92 12.42 9.05
CA LEU A 249 -7.42 11.54 10.11
C LEU A 249 -6.04 12.01 10.61
N THR A 250 -5.66 11.62 11.82
CA THR A 250 -4.44 12.04 12.51
C THR A 250 -3.23 11.32 11.95
N GLU A 251 -3.27 9.99 11.90
CA GLU A 251 -2.13 9.19 11.50
C GLU A 251 -2.53 7.90 10.77
N LYS A 252 -1.62 7.40 9.92
CA LYS A 252 -1.74 6.07 9.30
C LYS A 252 -1.16 5.05 10.27
N ILE A 253 -1.98 4.13 10.74
CA ILE A 253 -1.59 3.10 11.69
C ILE A 253 -1.82 1.74 11.00
N SER A 254 -0.74 1.12 10.54
CA SER A 254 -0.83 -0.18 9.86
C SER A 254 -0.61 -1.35 10.81
N GLY A 255 -1.22 -2.50 10.53
CA GLY A 255 -0.97 -3.72 11.32
C GLY A 255 0.50 -4.13 11.35
N ALA A 256 1.21 -3.89 10.25
CA ALA A 256 2.66 -4.11 10.17
C ALA A 256 3.44 -3.16 11.09
N ASP A 257 2.97 -1.94 11.33
CA ASP A 257 3.60 -0.99 12.26
C ASP A 257 3.25 -1.33 13.72
N ILE A 258 2.01 -1.74 14.01
CA ILE A 258 1.53 -2.09 15.36
C ILE A 258 2.32 -3.27 15.93
N MET A 259 2.42 -4.39 15.21
CA MET A 259 2.97 -5.64 15.76
C MET A 259 4.40 -5.48 16.35
N PRO A 260 5.38 -4.86 15.66
CA PRO A 260 6.69 -4.60 16.24
C PRO A 260 6.67 -3.66 17.46
N ALA A 261 5.81 -2.63 17.47
CA ALA A 261 5.72 -1.69 18.57
C ALA A 261 5.10 -2.33 19.82
N VAL A 262 4.05 -3.12 19.63
CA VAL A 262 3.44 -3.94 20.69
C VAL A 262 4.44 -4.95 21.23
N CYS A 263 5.21 -5.65 20.38
CA CYS A 263 6.26 -6.56 20.84
C CYS A 263 7.35 -5.84 21.66
N GLU A 264 7.75 -4.63 21.26
CA GLU A 264 8.73 -3.85 22.01
C GLU A 264 8.22 -3.49 23.41
N ARG A 265 6.96 -3.04 23.50
CA ARG A 265 6.30 -2.70 24.78
C ARG A 265 6.06 -3.93 25.64
N ALA A 266 5.57 -5.02 25.04
CA ALA A 266 5.36 -6.30 25.71
C ALA A 266 6.65 -6.84 26.35
N ALA A 267 7.80 -6.66 25.70
CA ALA A 267 9.10 -7.03 26.28
C ALA A 267 9.45 -6.23 27.56
N LYS A 268 9.07 -4.94 27.61
CA LYS A 268 9.32 -4.06 28.77
C LYS A 268 8.33 -4.33 29.91
N GLU A 269 7.07 -4.58 29.57
CA GLU A 269 5.96 -4.77 30.51
C GLU A 269 5.72 -6.24 30.88
N LYS A 270 6.55 -7.16 30.36
CA LYS A 270 6.47 -8.61 30.58
C LYS A 270 5.13 -9.22 30.15
N LYS A 271 4.55 -8.70 29.08
CA LYS A 271 3.35 -9.24 28.45
C LYS A 271 3.72 -10.35 27.47
N SER A 272 2.90 -11.38 27.45
CA SER A 272 3.08 -12.57 26.62
C SER A 272 2.38 -12.42 25.26
N VAL A 273 3.05 -12.86 24.20
CA VAL A 273 2.56 -12.78 22.82
C VAL A 273 2.46 -14.17 22.24
N PHE A 274 1.34 -14.48 21.58
CA PHE A 274 1.16 -15.70 20.80
C PHE A 274 1.00 -15.35 19.32
N LEU A 275 1.65 -16.12 18.44
CA LEU A 275 1.56 -15.91 16.99
C LEU A 275 0.74 -17.05 16.35
N LEU A 276 -0.42 -16.71 15.81
CA LEU A 276 -1.33 -17.63 15.13
C LEU A 276 -1.39 -17.30 13.63
N GLY A 277 -1.12 -18.28 12.76
CA GLY A 277 -1.17 -18.12 11.31
C GLY A 277 0.21 -18.01 10.65
N GLY A 278 0.21 -17.63 9.38
CA GLY A 278 1.36 -17.78 8.48
C GLY A 278 1.47 -19.21 7.90
N ARG A 279 2.39 -19.38 6.95
CA ARG A 279 2.74 -20.72 6.45
C ARG A 279 3.52 -21.50 7.50
N GLU A 280 3.60 -22.81 7.33
CA GLU A 280 4.40 -23.69 8.18
C GLU A 280 5.84 -23.13 8.36
N GLY A 281 6.29 -23.03 9.62
CA GLY A 281 7.62 -22.51 9.97
C GLY A 281 7.76 -20.98 9.98
N VAL A 282 6.82 -20.22 9.41
CA VAL A 282 6.91 -18.75 9.36
C VAL A 282 6.69 -18.13 10.73
N ALA A 283 5.73 -18.64 11.51
CA ALA A 283 5.45 -18.13 12.85
C ALA A 283 6.62 -18.37 13.81
N GLU A 284 7.24 -19.54 13.76
CA GLU A 284 8.41 -19.91 14.55
C GLU A 284 9.60 -19.00 14.22
N LYS A 285 9.83 -18.75 12.92
CA LYS A 285 10.88 -17.84 12.45
C LYS A 285 10.62 -16.39 12.88
N ALA A 286 9.38 -15.93 12.79
CA ALA A 286 8.98 -14.62 13.31
C ALA A 286 9.23 -14.51 14.81
N ALA A 287 8.83 -15.53 15.60
CA ALA A 287 9.07 -15.58 17.04
C ALA A 287 10.57 -15.50 17.39
N ALA A 288 11.41 -16.27 16.69
CA ALA A 288 12.86 -16.24 16.89
C ALA A 288 13.46 -14.85 16.59
N ASN A 289 13.07 -14.24 15.47
CA ASN A 289 13.54 -12.91 15.09
C ASN A 289 13.07 -11.83 16.08
N LEU A 290 11.83 -11.88 16.53
CA LEU A 290 11.26 -10.94 17.49
C LEU A 290 11.97 -11.07 18.85
N LYS A 291 12.19 -12.29 19.35
CA LYS A 291 12.95 -12.52 20.60
C LYS A 291 14.39 -11.99 20.50
N LYS A 292 15.04 -12.18 19.35
CA LYS A 292 16.40 -11.66 19.11
C LYS A 292 16.43 -10.12 19.11
N LYS A 293 15.40 -9.50 18.54
CA LYS A 293 15.30 -8.04 18.40
C LYS A 293 14.89 -7.36 19.72
N TYR A 294 13.94 -7.93 20.44
CA TYR A 294 13.35 -7.37 21.66
C TYR A 294 13.71 -8.26 22.85
N LYS A 295 14.82 -7.93 23.52
CA LYS A 295 15.27 -8.67 24.71
C LYS A 295 14.20 -8.60 25.80
N GLY A 296 13.84 -9.75 26.37
CA GLY A 296 12.79 -9.87 27.38
C GLY A 296 11.40 -10.18 26.83
N LEU A 297 11.22 -10.22 25.50
CA LEU A 297 9.94 -10.59 24.89
C LEU A 297 9.58 -12.05 25.20
N ILE A 298 8.37 -12.24 25.73
CA ILE A 298 7.79 -13.55 26.01
C ILE A 298 6.91 -13.93 24.80
N ILE A 299 7.38 -14.88 23.98
CA ILE A 299 6.49 -15.56 23.02
C ILE A 299 5.97 -16.82 23.71
N ALA A 300 4.67 -16.83 24.04
CA ALA A 300 3.99 -17.92 24.74
C ALA A 300 3.78 -19.15 23.86
N GLY A 301 3.72 -18.96 22.54
CA GLY A 301 3.63 -20.04 21.57
C GLY A 301 3.47 -19.52 20.15
N THR A 302 3.57 -20.45 19.20
CA THR A 302 3.27 -20.26 17.80
C THR A 302 2.39 -21.41 17.33
N TYR A 303 1.47 -21.13 16.41
CA TYR A 303 0.70 -22.17 15.74
C TYR A 303 0.37 -21.71 14.32
N ALA A 304 0.70 -22.53 13.32
CA ALA A 304 0.40 -22.30 11.92
C ALA A 304 -0.61 -23.37 11.48
N PRO A 305 -1.93 -23.07 11.46
CA PRO A 305 -2.91 -24.03 10.96
C PRO A 305 -2.70 -24.29 9.46
N PRO A 306 -3.07 -25.48 8.96
CA PRO A 306 -2.96 -25.79 7.55
C PRO A 306 -3.85 -24.89 6.68
N MET A 307 -3.57 -24.86 5.38
CA MET A 307 -4.44 -24.18 4.41
C MET A 307 -5.81 -24.86 4.42
N GLY A 308 -6.89 -24.06 4.39
CA GLY A 308 -8.25 -24.61 4.46
C GLY A 308 -8.72 -25.06 5.85
N PHE A 309 -7.99 -24.78 6.94
CA PHE A 309 -8.38 -25.26 8.29
C PHE A 309 -9.76 -24.81 8.78
N ASP A 310 -10.35 -23.79 8.16
CA ASP A 310 -11.67 -23.24 8.46
C ASP A 310 -12.78 -23.78 7.54
N GLU A 311 -12.41 -24.59 6.54
CA GLU A 311 -13.36 -25.40 5.77
C GLU A 311 -13.78 -26.54 6.70
N GLU A 312 -15.02 -26.49 7.21
CA GLU A 312 -15.66 -27.67 7.80
C GLU A 312 -15.54 -28.77 6.74
N LEU A 313 -14.75 -29.81 7.02
CA LEU A 313 -14.62 -30.97 6.13
C LEU A 313 -16.03 -31.47 5.82
N CYS A 314 -16.48 -31.21 4.60
CA CYS A 314 -17.72 -31.78 4.09
C CYS A 314 -17.50 -33.27 3.85
N GLU A 315 -18.40 -34.05 4.46
CA GLU A 315 -18.79 -35.43 4.15
C GLU A 315 -17.89 -36.58 4.63
N GLU A 316 -18.43 -37.25 5.67
CA GLU A 316 -18.74 -38.69 5.68
C GLU A 316 -17.68 -39.65 5.13
N ASP A 317 -16.57 -39.79 5.84
CA ASP A 317 -15.89 -41.09 5.92
C ASP A 317 -15.70 -41.43 7.40
N GLU A 318 -16.22 -42.59 7.81
CA GLU A 318 -16.21 -43.15 9.16
C GLU A 318 -14.78 -43.41 9.67
N VAL A 319 -14.06 -42.35 10.03
CA VAL A 319 -12.81 -42.39 10.78
C VAL A 319 -13.07 -41.68 12.10
N GLU A 320 -12.56 -42.23 13.22
CA GLU A 320 -12.71 -41.66 14.57
C GLU A 320 -12.53 -40.13 14.57
N PRO A 321 -13.23 -39.36 15.43
CA PRO A 321 -13.19 -37.91 15.35
C PRO A 321 -11.79 -37.40 15.75
N GLU A 322 -10.90 -37.29 14.77
CA GLU A 322 -9.67 -36.53 14.90
C GLU A 322 -10.07 -35.08 15.19
N GLU A 323 -9.44 -34.49 16.21
CA GLU A 323 -9.62 -33.09 16.57
C GLU A 323 -9.47 -32.20 15.32
N SER A 324 -10.45 -31.34 15.06
CA SER A 324 -10.41 -30.43 13.92
C SER A 324 -9.25 -29.45 14.04
N ASP A 325 -8.75 -28.93 12.92
CA ASP A 325 -7.63 -27.99 12.96
C ASP A 325 -7.99 -26.66 13.65
N VAL A 326 -9.28 -26.30 13.65
CA VAL A 326 -9.85 -25.20 14.44
C VAL A 326 -9.69 -25.49 15.95
N GLU A 327 -10.10 -26.67 16.41
CA GLU A 327 -9.99 -27.06 17.82
C GLU A 327 -8.52 -27.10 18.27
N LYS A 328 -7.62 -27.62 17.42
CA LYS A 328 -6.17 -27.57 17.69
C LYS A 328 -5.66 -26.13 17.85
N ALA A 329 -6.13 -25.20 17.01
CA ALA A 329 -5.77 -23.78 17.12
C ALA A 329 -6.27 -23.16 18.43
N VAL A 330 -7.54 -23.38 18.76
CA VAL A 330 -8.16 -22.90 20.02
C VAL A 330 -7.44 -23.49 21.23
N ARG A 331 -7.15 -24.79 21.23
CA ARG A 331 -6.40 -25.47 22.28
C ARG A 331 -5.00 -24.90 22.43
N ALA A 332 -4.30 -24.63 21.33
CA ALA A 332 -2.95 -24.05 21.37
C ALA A 332 -2.95 -22.65 22.01
N VAL A 333 -3.93 -21.80 21.65
CA VAL A 333 -4.12 -20.49 22.28
C VAL A 333 -4.45 -20.65 23.77
N ASN A 334 -5.40 -21.52 24.13
CA ASN A 334 -5.83 -21.74 25.51
C ASN A 334 -4.72 -22.26 26.42
N LYS A 335 -3.89 -23.16 25.91
CA LYS A 335 -2.72 -23.69 26.63
C LYS A 335 -1.69 -22.60 26.92
N ALA A 336 -1.54 -21.64 26.01
CA ALA A 336 -0.60 -20.53 26.15
C ALA A 336 -1.19 -19.36 26.98
N SER A 337 -2.50 -19.18 26.95
CA SER A 337 -3.25 -18.08 27.59
C SER A 337 -2.57 -16.71 27.46
N PRO A 338 -2.25 -16.26 26.22
CA PRO A 338 -1.43 -15.06 26.00
C PRO A 338 -2.15 -13.77 26.38
N ASP A 339 -1.39 -12.76 26.80
CA ASP A 339 -1.92 -11.39 26.92
C ASP A 339 -2.31 -10.86 25.52
N ILE A 340 -1.51 -11.17 24.50
CA ILE A 340 -1.67 -10.64 23.15
C ILE A 340 -1.66 -11.79 22.15
N LEU A 341 -2.78 -12.01 21.46
CA LEU A 341 -2.94 -12.96 20.38
C LEU A 341 -2.81 -12.24 19.03
N VAL A 342 -1.69 -12.46 18.34
CA VAL A 342 -1.46 -11.94 16.98
C VAL A 342 -1.95 -12.94 15.97
N VAL A 343 -2.90 -12.55 15.11
CA VAL A 343 -3.52 -13.46 14.12
C VAL A 343 -3.20 -13.00 12.70
N CYS A 344 -2.67 -13.92 11.90
CA CYS A 344 -2.06 -13.64 10.60
C CYS A 344 -2.55 -14.63 9.52
N MET A 345 -3.85 -14.65 9.26
CA MET A 345 -4.49 -15.60 8.33
C MET A 345 -5.13 -14.91 7.11
N GLY A 346 -5.09 -13.57 7.08
CA GLY A 346 -5.66 -12.76 6.01
C GLY A 346 -7.14 -12.44 6.24
N ALA A 347 -7.58 -11.31 5.69
CA ALA A 347 -8.94 -10.81 5.85
C ALA A 347 -9.86 -11.28 4.72
N PRO A 348 -11.13 -11.65 5.01
CA PRO A 348 -11.84 -11.50 6.29
C PRO A 348 -11.72 -12.71 7.24
N LYS A 349 -10.94 -13.73 6.86
CA LYS A 349 -10.87 -15.02 7.55
C LYS A 349 -10.42 -14.89 9.00
N GLN A 350 -9.35 -14.15 9.26
CA GLN A 350 -8.82 -13.96 10.61
C GLN A 350 -9.83 -13.26 11.54
N GLU A 351 -10.56 -12.26 11.02
CA GLU A 351 -11.56 -11.53 11.80
C GLU A 351 -12.77 -12.41 12.12
N LYS A 352 -13.24 -13.22 11.16
CA LYS A 352 -14.33 -14.17 11.36
C LYS A 352 -13.95 -15.28 12.34
N PHE A 353 -12.74 -15.82 12.23
CA PHE A 353 -12.23 -16.84 13.15
C PHE A 353 -12.19 -16.32 14.60
N ILE A 354 -11.60 -15.14 14.80
CA ILE A 354 -11.54 -14.52 16.14
C ILE A 354 -12.95 -14.31 16.67
N ALA A 355 -13.86 -13.74 15.87
CA ALA A 355 -15.22 -13.46 16.32
C ALA A 355 -16.02 -14.74 16.64
N LYS A 356 -15.84 -15.84 15.89
CA LYS A 356 -16.52 -17.12 16.12
C LYS A 356 -16.04 -17.79 17.42
N HIS A 357 -14.74 -17.73 17.71
CA HIS A 357 -14.11 -18.44 18.83
C HIS A 357 -13.64 -17.50 19.96
N MET A 358 -14.12 -16.26 19.99
CA MET A 358 -13.68 -15.23 20.95
C MET A 358 -13.91 -15.68 22.40
N ASP A 359 -15.07 -16.29 22.67
CA ASP A 359 -15.45 -16.75 23.99
C ASP A 359 -14.71 -18.02 24.41
N GLU A 360 -14.37 -18.89 23.45
CA GLU A 360 -13.65 -20.15 23.65
C GLU A 360 -12.14 -19.98 23.86
N MET A 361 -11.55 -18.92 23.31
CA MET A 361 -10.11 -18.65 23.38
C MET A 361 -9.73 -17.78 24.59
N ASN A 362 -8.67 -18.13 25.30
CA ASN A 362 -8.10 -17.39 26.43
C ASN A 362 -7.03 -16.43 25.92
N PHE A 363 -7.38 -15.15 25.83
CA PHE A 363 -6.46 -14.05 25.55
C PHE A 363 -7.00 -12.74 26.13
N HIS A 364 -6.18 -11.68 26.19
CA HIS A 364 -6.67 -10.34 26.53
C HIS A 364 -6.87 -9.44 25.31
N VAL A 365 -5.93 -9.42 24.36
CA VAL A 365 -6.06 -8.64 23.12
C VAL A 365 -5.86 -9.52 21.90
N ALA A 366 -6.83 -9.54 20.99
CA ALA A 366 -6.68 -10.11 19.65
C ALA A 366 -6.30 -9.04 18.63
N LEU A 367 -5.20 -9.28 17.92
CA LEU A 367 -4.59 -8.38 16.94
C LEU A 367 -4.47 -9.06 15.56
N PRO A 368 -5.54 -9.05 14.74
CA PRO A 368 -5.51 -9.46 13.33
C PRO A 368 -4.67 -8.48 12.48
N VAL A 369 -3.47 -8.91 12.07
CA VAL A 369 -2.51 -8.06 11.32
C VAL A 369 -1.95 -8.72 10.06
N GLY A 370 -2.59 -9.80 9.61
CA GLY A 370 -2.36 -10.41 8.29
C GLY A 370 -0.88 -10.69 8.04
N ALA A 371 -0.31 -10.10 6.99
CA ALA A 371 1.07 -10.37 6.56
C ALA A 371 2.16 -9.72 7.44
N ALA A 372 1.83 -9.21 8.64
CA ALA A 372 2.81 -8.72 9.59
C ALA A 372 3.80 -9.81 10.05
N ILE A 373 3.33 -11.06 10.16
CA ILE A 373 4.18 -12.21 10.53
C ILE A 373 5.25 -12.50 9.48
N ASP A 374 4.90 -12.41 8.18
CA ASP A 374 5.86 -12.65 7.10
C ASP A 374 6.97 -11.60 7.09
N PHE A 375 6.64 -10.34 7.41
CA PHE A 375 7.65 -9.29 7.58
C PHE A 375 8.55 -9.53 8.80
N ALA A 376 7.99 -10.02 9.90
CA ALA A 376 8.76 -10.36 11.11
C ALA A 376 9.66 -11.59 10.90
N ALA A 377 9.19 -12.58 10.13
CA ALA A 377 9.97 -13.74 9.72
C ALA A 377 11.07 -13.40 8.69
N GLY A 378 10.92 -12.28 7.98
CA GLY A 378 11.86 -11.84 6.94
C GLY A 378 11.61 -12.48 5.58
N GLU A 379 10.43 -13.07 5.37
CA GLU A 379 10.01 -13.64 4.08
C GLU A 379 9.82 -12.54 3.02
N TYR A 380 9.28 -11.40 3.45
CA TYR A 380 9.16 -10.21 2.60
C TYR A 380 9.99 -9.06 3.16
N LYS A 381 10.68 -8.35 2.27
CA LYS A 381 11.31 -7.07 2.62
C LYS A 381 10.23 -6.01 2.67
N ARG A 382 10.22 -5.21 3.74
CA ARG A 382 9.35 -4.03 3.82
C ARG A 382 9.91 -2.89 2.95
N ALA A 383 9.04 -1.99 2.51
CA ALA A 383 9.47 -0.84 1.71
C ALA A 383 10.48 0.04 2.48
N PRO A 384 11.48 0.63 1.79
CA PRO A 384 12.38 1.61 2.39
C PRO A 384 11.62 2.73 3.10
N LEU A 385 12.21 3.28 4.17
CA LEU A 385 11.52 4.26 5.03
C LEU A 385 11.02 5.49 4.25
N TRP A 386 11.76 5.96 3.24
CA TRP A 386 11.35 7.07 2.40
C TRP A 386 10.08 6.76 1.59
N MET A 387 9.91 5.52 1.10
CA MET A 387 8.71 5.08 0.38
C MET A 387 7.53 4.97 1.33
N ARG A 388 7.74 4.40 2.52
CA ARG A 388 6.70 4.32 3.57
C ARG A 388 6.19 5.71 3.95
N ASN A 389 7.10 6.64 4.21
CA ASN A 389 6.78 8.02 4.56
C ASN A 389 6.09 8.78 3.41
N ALA A 390 6.42 8.42 2.16
CA ALA A 390 5.77 8.96 0.96
C ALA A 390 4.43 8.28 0.64
N GLY A 391 4.04 7.21 1.35
CA GLY A 391 2.81 6.46 1.07
C GLY A 391 2.90 5.47 -0.09
N LEU A 392 4.11 5.14 -0.55
CA LEU A 392 4.39 4.26 -1.70
C LEU A 392 4.63 2.81 -1.29
N GLU A 393 4.27 2.43 -0.06
CA GLU A 393 4.45 1.07 0.43
C GLU A 393 3.62 0.04 -0.34
N TRP A 394 2.38 0.38 -0.68
CA TRP A 394 1.52 -0.45 -1.53
C TRP A 394 2.14 -0.68 -2.91
N PHE A 395 2.77 0.35 -3.49
CA PHE A 395 3.41 0.28 -4.80
C PHE A 395 4.67 -0.59 -4.78
N TYR A 396 5.47 -0.48 -3.71
CA TYR A 396 6.60 -1.38 -3.49
C TYR A 396 6.14 -2.84 -3.36
N ARG A 397 5.03 -3.08 -2.65
CA ARG A 397 4.43 -4.40 -2.50
C ARG A 397 3.91 -4.97 -3.81
N PHE A 398 3.27 -4.12 -4.62
CA PHE A 398 2.80 -4.48 -5.96
C PHE A 398 3.93 -5.06 -6.82
N PHE A 399 5.12 -4.47 -6.80
CA PHE A 399 6.26 -5.01 -7.55
C PHE A 399 6.79 -6.34 -7.02
N GLN A 400 6.57 -6.68 -5.74
CA GLN A 400 6.93 -8.00 -5.22
C GLN A 400 5.96 -9.09 -5.68
N GLU A 401 4.68 -8.75 -5.84
CA GLU A 401 3.62 -9.71 -6.19
C GLU A 401 2.60 -9.13 -7.20
N PRO A 402 3.03 -8.78 -8.42
CA PRO A 402 2.20 -8.00 -9.35
C PRO A 402 0.95 -8.74 -9.80
N GLY A 403 1.05 -10.04 -10.12
CA GLY A 403 -0.10 -10.83 -10.54
C GLY A 403 -1.19 -10.90 -9.47
N ARG A 404 -0.81 -11.13 -8.21
CA ARG A 404 -1.75 -11.23 -7.08
C ARG A 404 -2.36 -9.88 -6.70
N LEU A 405 -1.55 -8.81 -6.72
CA LEU A 405 -1.96 -7.50 -6.22
C LEU A 405 -2.59 -6.60 -7.29
N PHE A 406 -2.45 -6.91 -8.58
CA PHE A 406 -3.03 -6.11 -9.66
C PHE A 406 -4.54 -5.99 -9.52
N LYS A 407 -5.25 -7.14 -9.50
CA LYS A 407 -6.71 -7.18 -9.36
C LYS A 407 -7.15 -6.48 -8.07
N ARG A 408 -6.46 -6.76 -6.97
CA ARG A 408 -6.77 -6.14 -5.67
C ARG A 408 -6.67 -4.62 -5.74
N TYR A 409 -5.56 -4.06 -6.21
CA TYR A 409 -5.32 -2.61 -6.14
C TYR A 409 -6.06 -1.83 -7.21
N PHE A 410 -6.03 -2.29 -8.46
CA PHE A 410 -6.52 -1.51 -9.60
C PHE A 410 -7.98 -1.79 -9.96
N ILE A 411 -8.55 -2.89 -9.47
CA ILE A 411 -9.95 -3.26 -9.77
C ILE A 411 -10.81 -3.20 -8.49
N ASP A 412 -10.39 -3.90 -7.43
CA ASP A 412 -11.22 -4.01 -6.23
C ASP A 412 -11.11 -2.79 -5.32
N ASP A 413 -9.90 -2.38 -4.95
CA ASP A 413 -9.66 -1.27 -4.03
C ASP A 413 -10.07 0.08 -4.65
N MET A 414 -10.06 0.24 -5.97
CA MET A 414 -10.51 1.47 -6.64
C MET A 414 -11.99 1.80 -6.35
N LYS A 415 -12.80 0.80 -5.97
CA LYS A 415 -14.19 1.01 -5.56
C LYS A 415 -14.30 1.92 -4.33
N ILE A 416 -13.24 2.04 -3.53
CA ILE A 416 -13.22 2.93 -2.35
C ILE A 416 -13.52 4.39 -2.69
N PHE A 417 -13.12 4.87 -3.87
CA PHE A 417 -13.38 6.27 -4.28
C PHE A 417 -14.85 6.51 -4.60
N ILE A 418 -15.52 5.51 -5.20
CA ILE A 418 -16.97 5.54 -5.43
C ILE A 418 -17.71 5.53 -4.09
N LEU A 419 -17.26 4.71 -3.14
CA LEU A 419 -17.80 4.65 -1.79
C LEU A 419 -17.58 5.97 -1.04
N ALA A 420 -16.40 6.58 -1.14
CA ALA A 420 -16.11 7.87 -0.55
C ALA A 420 -17.06 8.96 -1.04
N TRP A 421 -17.41 8.95 -2.33
CA TRP A 421 -18.40 9.87 -2.88
C TRP A 421 -19.82 9.56 -2.39
N LYS A 422 -20.21 8.28 -2.34
CA LYS A 422 -21.51 7.83 -1.81
C LYS A 422 -21.73 8.27 -0.35
N TYR A 423 -20.69 8.17 0.48
CA TYR A 423 -20.74 8.47 1.91
C TYR A 423 -20.21 9.86 2.27
N LYS A 424 -20.04 10.76 1.30
CA LYS A 424 -19.43 12.09 1.51
C LYS A 424 -20.13 12.91 2.62
N ASP A 425 -21.45 12.77 2.74
CA ASP A 425 -22.26 13.53 3.70
C ASP A 425 -22.25 12.88 5.10
N VAL A 426 -21.96 11.59 5.21
CA VAL A 426 -21.77 10.88 6.49
C VAL A 426 -20.40 11.20 7.08
N MET A 427 -19.40 11.43 6.23
CA MET A 427 -18.02 11.68 6.64
C MET A 427 -17.66 13.17 6.82
N ARG A 428 -18.55 14.09 6.42
CA ARG A 428 -18.44 15.54 6.68
C ARG A 428 -19.00 15.87 8.05
#